data_AF-A0A2H0MVV7-F1
#
_entry.id   AF-A0A2H0MVV7-F1
#
_cell.length_a   1.000
_cell.length_b   1.000
_cell.length_c   1.000
_cell.angle_alpha   90.00
_cell.angle_beta   90.00
_cell.angle_gamma   90.00
#
_symmetry.space_group_name_H-M   'P 1'
#
loop_
_entity.id
_entity.type
_entity.pdbx_description
1 polymer ?
#
loop_
_entity_poly.entity_id
_entity_poly.type
_entity_poly.pdbx_seq_one_letter_code
_entity_poly.pdbx_strand_id
1 'polypeptide(L)' 'MSTQQELINNIKKICICRGITVRTINKAMSEGCLSFEALRRQLGTGTGNCKAKRCREKIEKMVKDYQESLRTGV' A
#
# COMPACT_ATOMS: atom_id res chain seq x y z
N MET A 1 10.99 11.43 -20.27
CA MET A 1 11.34 10.00 -20.21
C MET A 1 11.54 9.63 -18.75
N SER A 2 10.45 9.39 -18.02
CA SER A 2 10.50 9.24 -16.56
C SER A 2 9.92 7.88 -16.18
N THR A 3 10.77 6.84 -16.10
CA THR A 3 10.29 5.49 -15.78
C THR A 3 11.16 4.73 -14.78
N GLN A 4 12.38 5.15 -14.47
CA GLN A 4 13.22 4.42 -13.51
C GLN A 4 12.74 4.59 -12.05
N GLN A 5 12.34 5.80 -11.63
CA GLN A 5 11.90 6.03 -10.25
C GLN A 5 10.59 5.30 -9.91
N GLU A 6 9.62 5.26 -10.82
CA GLU A 6 8.35 4.55 -10.62
C GLU A 6 8.55 3.03 -10.51
N LEU A 7 9.42 2.45 -11.34
CA LEU A 7 9.76 1.03 -11.22
C LEU A 7 10.41 0.70 -9.87
N ILE A 8 11.36 1.52 -9.41
CA ILE A 8 12.06 1.30 -8.12
C ILE A 8 11.08 1.42 -6.94
N ASN A 9 10.21 2.43 -6.97
CA ASN A 9 9.24 2.67 -5.90
C ASN A 9 8.23 1.51 -5.77
N ASN A 10 7.86 0.88 -6.88
CA ASN A 10 6.95 -0.27 -6.90
C ASN A 10 7.53 -1.52 -6.19
N ILE A 11 8.86 -1.67 -6.15
CA ILE A 11 9.55 -2.80 -5.51
C ILE A 11 9.75 -2.58 -4.00
N LYS A 12 9.63 -1.34 -3.52
CA LYS A 12 9.84 -1.00 -2.10
C LYS A 12 8.88 -1.79 -1.20
N LYS A 13 9.44 -2.44 -0.17
CA LYS A 13 8.67 -3.20 0.83
C LYS A 13 8.01 -2.24 1.83
N ILE A 14 6.70 -2.33 1.97
CA ILE A 14 5.92 -1.62 2.98
C ILE A 14 5.75 -2.48 4.23
N CYS A 15 5.35 -3.75 4.07
CA CYS A 15 5.30 -4.70 5.18
C CYS A 15 6.55 -5.59 5.16
N ILE A 16 7.57 -5.22 5.93
CA ILE A 16 8.84 -5.96 5.99
C ILE A 16 8.61 -7.39 6.51
N CYS A 17 7.72 -7.57 7.50
CA CYS A 17 7.43 -8.88 8.09
C CYS A 17 6.74 -9.87 7.14
N ARG A 18 6.02 -9.37 6.12
CA ARG A 18 5.29 -10.20 5.14
C ARG A 18 5.84 -10.06 3.72
N GLY A 19 6.91 -9.29 3.53
CA GLY A 19 7.48 -9.04 2.21
C GLY A 19 6.58 -8.27 1.25
N ILE A 20 5.53 -7.59 1.74
CA ILE A 20 4.54 -6.92 0.87
C ILE A 20 5.12 -5.61 0.33
N THR A 21 5.03 -5.42 -0.99
CA THR A 21 5.56 -4.27 -1.71
C THR A 21 4.49 -3.21 -2.01
N VAL A 22 4.93 -2.00 -2.36
CA VAL A 22 4.06 -0.90 -2.84
C VAL A 22 3.20 -1.36 -4.01
N ARG A 23 3.79 -2.05 -5.00
CA ARG A 23 3.06 -2.59 -6.15
C ARG A 23 1.87 -3.46 -5.75
N THR A 24 2.07 -4.32 -4.76
CA THR A 24 1.01 -5.24 -4.29
C THR A 24 -0.13 -4.49 -3.62
N ILE A 25 0.20 -3.47 -2.82
CA ILE A 25 -0.80 -2.61 -2.17
C ILE A 25 -1.56 -1.78 -3.21
N ASN A 26 -0.87 -1.16 -4.16
CA ASN A 26 -1.50 -0.40 -5.24
C ASN A 26 -2.46 -1.26 -6.07
N LYS A 27 -2.06 -2.51 -6.39
CA LYS A 27 -2.95 -3.46 -7.07
C LYS A 27 -4.23 -3.72 -6.27
N ALA A 28 -4.11 -4.00 -4.97
CA ALA A 28 -5.28 -4.21 -4.13
C ALA A 28 -6.16 -2.95 -4.00
N MET A 29 -5.56 -1.75 -3.93
CA MET A 29 -6.32 -0.49 -3.93
C MET A 29 -7.08 -0.28 -5.24
N SER A 30 -6.50 -0.61 -6.39
CA SER A 30 -7.20 -0.58 -7.68
C SER A 30 -8.33 -1.61 -7.80
N GLU A 31 -8.27 -2.69 -7.03
CA GLU A 31 -9.34 -3.68 -6.90
C GLU A 31 -10.42 -3.25 -5.88
N GLY A 32 -10.28 -2.07 -5.26
CA GLY A 32 -11.27 -1.49 -4.34
C GLY A 32 -10.91 -1.61 -2.85
N CYS A 33 -9.74 -2.13 -2.49
CA CYS A 33 -9.29 -2.16 -1.08
C CYS A 33 -8.81 -0.78 -0.59
N LEU A 34 -9.76 0.10 -0.26
CA LEU A 34 -9.50 1.49 0.15
C LEU A 34 -9.47 1.68 1.68
N SER A 35 -8.98 0.68 2.42
CA SER A 35 -8.76 0.81 3.87
C SER A 35 -7.66 -0.13 4.34
N PHE A 36 -7.04 0.21 5.48
CA PHE A 36 -6.05 -0.66 6.09
C PHE A 36 -6.64 -2.04 6.44
N GLU A 37 -7.90 -2.10 6.88
CA GLU A 37 -8.54 -3.36 7.21
C GLU A 37 -8.82 -4.20 5.96
N ALA A 38 -9.29 -3.60 4.88
CA ALA A 38 -9.50 -4.29 3.60
C ALA A 38 -8.17 -4.87 3.07
N LEU A 39 -7.10 -4.06 3.07
CA LEU A 39 -5.76 -4.51 2.71
C LEU A 39 -5.21 -5.59 3.65
N ARG A 40 -5.53 -5.52 4.94
CA ARG A 40 -5.16 -6.55 5.93
C ARG A 40 -5.87 -7.87 5.67
N ARG A 41 -7.16 -7.83 5.32
CA ARG A 41 -7.94 -9.03 4.99
C ARG A 41 -7.48 -9.64 3.67
N GLN A 42 -7.23 -8.83 2.65
CA GLN A 42 -6.85 -9.30 1.32
C GLN A 42 -5.37 -9.71 1.23
N LEU A 43 -4.44 -8.91 1.76
CA LEU A 43 -3.00 -9.13 1.61
C LEU A 43 -2.33 -9.70 2.87
N GLY A 44 -3.04 -9.78 3.99
CA GLY A 44 -2.45 -10.19 5.27
C GLY A 44 -1.48 -9.15 5.87
N THR A 45 -1.46 -7.91 5.37
CA THR A 45 -0.56 -6.88 5.90
C THR A 45 -0.88 -6.55 7.37
N GLY A 46 0.15 -6.26 8.16
CA GLY A 46 -0.02 -5.94 9.58
C GLY A 46 -0.33 -7.14 10.50
N THR A 47 -0.39 -8.37 9.97
CA THR A 47 -0.57 -9.61 10.76
C THR A 47 0.75 -10.33 11.10
N GLY A 48 1.89 -9.74 10.75
CA GLY A 48 3.21 -10.27 11.11
C GLY A 48 3.59 -9.99 12.57
N ASN A 49 4.80 -10.40 12.96
CA ASN A 49 5.30 -10.27 14.34
C ASN A 49 5.28 -8.83 14.88
N CYS A 50 5.42 -7.82 13.99
CA CYS A 50 5.34 -6.42 14.39
C CYS A 50 3.91 -5.91 14.67
N LYS A 51 2.86 -6.73 14.44
CA LYS A 51 1.44 -6.39 14.66
C LYS A 51 1.05 -5.02 14.09
N ALA A 52 1.44 -4.77 12.84
CA ALA A 52 1.23 -3.53 12.09
C ALA A 52 1.97 -2.27 12.59
N LYS A 53 2.74 -2.33 13.69
CA LYS A 53 3.46 -1.17 14.25
C LYS A 53 4.35 -0.41 13.26
N ARG A 54 4.88 -1.07 12.23
CA ARG A 54 5.83 -0.48 11.27
C ARG A 54 5.22 -0.10 9.92
N CYS A 55 4.12 -0.75 9.54
CA CYS A 55 3.54 -0.61 8.20
C CYS A 55 2.18 0.10 8.20
N ARG A 56 1.49 0.16 9.36
CA ARG A 56 0.14 0.72 9.45
C ARG A 56 0.07 2.16 8.97
N GLU A 57 0.85 3.05 9.58
CA GLU A 57 0.83 4.49 9.22
C GLU A 57 1.16 4.72 7.76
N LYS A 58 2.13 3.96 7.20
CA LYS A 58 2.49 4.04 5.78
C LYS A 58 1.34 3.63 4.87
N ILE A 59 0.63 2.55 5.22
CA ILE A 59 -0.50 2.04 4.43
C ILE A 59 -1.68 3.01 4.52
N GLU A 60 -2.01 3.49 5.72
CA GLU A 60 -3.09 4.46 5.92
C GLU A 60 -2.82 5.75 5.14
N LYS A 61 -1.57 6.23 5.13
CA LYS A 61 -1.16 7.36 4.28
C LYS A 61 -1.33 7.04 2.79
N MET A 62 -0.83 5.91 2.31
CA MET A 62 -0.98 5.52 0.89
C MET A 62 -2.44 5.44 0.44
N VAL A 63 -3.32 4.88 1.28
CA VAL A 63 -4.76 4.81 1.01
C VAL A 63 -5.36 6.20 0.96
N LYS A 64 -5.02 7.07 1.92
CA LYS A 64 -5.50 8.46 1.93
C LYS A 64 -5.08 9.21 0.68
N ASP A 65 -3.79 9.16 0.34
CA ASP A 65 -3.23 9.82 -0.85
C ASP A 65 -3.91 9.30 -2.13
N TYR A 66 -4.18 7.98 -2.21
CA TYR A 66 -4.91 7.36 -3.33
C TYR A 66 -6.36 7.85 -3.40
N GLN A 67 -7.10 7.88 -2.29
CA GLN A 67 -8.47 8.41 -2.25
C GLN A 67 -8.55 9.89 -2.60
N GLU A 68 -7.55 10.67 -2.19
CA GLU A 68 -7.43 12.08 -2.55
C GLU A 68 -7.23 12.23 -4.07
N SER A 69 -6.35 11.42 -4.68
CA SER A 69 -6.16 11.41 -6.15
C SER A 69 -7.43 11.00 -6.92
N LEU A 70 -8.25 10.09 -6.37
CA LEU A 70 -9.54 9.73 -6.98
C LEU A 70 -10.57 10.87 -6.88
N ARG A 71 -10.51 11.68 -5.83
CA ARG A 71 -11.41 12.83 -5.64
C ARG A 71 -11.04 14.05 -6.47
N THR A 72 -9.74 14.25 -6.74
CA THR A 72 -9.27 15.42 -7.48
C THR A 72 -9.40 15.30 -9.00
N GLY A 73 -9.75 14.13 -9.54
CA GLY A 73 -10.33 13.95 -10.88
C GLY A 73 -9.67 14.80 -11.98
N VAL A 74 -8.33 14.77 -12.06
CA VAL A 74 -7.58 15.29 -13.21
C VAL A 74 -7.31 14.15 -14.18
#